data_AF-A0A257XGR7-F1
#
_entry.id   AF-A0A257XGR7-F1
#
_cell.length_a   1.000
_cell.length_b   1.000
_cell.length_c   1.000
_cell.angle_alpha   90.00
_cell.angle_beta   90.00
_cell.angle_gamma   90.00
#
_symmetry.space_group_name_H-M   'P 1'
#
loop_
_entity.id
_entity.type
_entity.pdbx_description
1 polymer ?
#
loop_
_entity_poly.entity_id
_entity_poly.type
_entity_poly.pdbx_seq_one_letter_code
_entity_poly.pdbx_strand_id
1 'polypeptide(L)'
;MAARKTTVKSAVRAEPVPTGVPAFTKEQELLAYREMLLIRRFEEKAGQMYGMGLIGGFCHLYIGQEAVVIGMQMAMKKGDQVITGYRDHGHMLATGMQANGVMAELTGRRGGYSHGKGGSMHMFSIENQFFGGHGIVGAQVSLGTGLAFANHYRDNGSVSVVYFGDGAA
;
A
#
# COMPACT_ATOMS: atom_id res chain seq x y z
N MET A 1 0.36 47.43 16.18
CA MET A 1 0.47 46.07 15.59
C MET A 1 -0.88 45.71 14.99
N ALA A 2 -1.00 45.69 13.66
CA ALA A 2 -2.25 45.34 12.99
C ALA A 2 -2.43 43.82 12.97
N ALA A 3 -3.55 43.33 13.51
CA ALA A 3 -3.91 41.92 13.51
C ALA A 3 -4.13 41.43 12.07
N ARG A 4 -3.29 40.49 11.64
CA ARG A 4 -3.40 39.83 10.33
C ARG A 4 -4.61 38.90 10.39
N LYS A 5 -5.72 39.28 9.73
CA LYS A 5 -6.89 38.42 9.54
C LYS A 5 -6.49 37.24 8.66
N THR A 6 -6.39 36.06 9.25
CA THR A 6 -6.24 34.79 8.53
C THR A 6 -7.58 34.46 7.88
N THR A 7 -7.69 34.63 6.57
CA THR A 7 -8.84 34.16 5.80
C THR A 7 -8.77 32.63 5.74
N VAL A 8 -9.62 31.97 6.53
CA VAL A 8 -9.87 30.53 6.41
C VAL A 8 -10.51 30.31 5.04
N LYS A 9 -9.78 29.65 4.13
CA LYS A 9 -10.31 29.19 2.84
C LYS A 9 -11.53 28.31 3.14
N SER A 10 -12.71 28.69 2.65
CA SER A 10 -13.94 27.91 2.87
C SER A 10 -13.71 26.47 2.42
N ALA A 11 -13.98 25.51 3.30
CA ALA A 11 -13.97 24.09 2.95
C ALA A 11 -14.85 23.90 1.70
N VAL A 12 -14.24 23.46 0.61
CA VAL A 12 -14.97 23.12 -0.62
C VAL A 12 -15.97 22.03 -0.22
N ARG A 13 -17.25 22.33 -0.41
CA ARG A 13 -18.35 21.41 -0.09
C ARG A 13 -18.10 20.14 -0.90
N ALA A 14 -17.79 19.03 -0.23
CA ALA A 14 -17.54 17.77 -0.90
C ALA A 14 -18.80 17.39 -1.69
N GLU A 15 -18.63 17.18 -3.00
CA GLU A 15 -19.67 16.62 -3.86
C GLU A 15 -20.14 15.28 -3.25
N PRO A 16 -21.46 14.98 -3.31
CA PRO A 16 -21.97 13.72 -2.77
C PRO A 16 -21.25 12.54 -3.43
N VAL A 17 -20.65 11.69 -2.60
CA VAL A 17 -19.96 10.48 -3.05
C VAL A 17 -20.99 9.59 -3.76
N PRO A 18 -20.75 9.18 -5.01
CA PRO A 18 -21.67 8.31 -5.73
C PRO A 18 -21.93 7.03 -4.92
N THR A 19 -23.18 6.77 -4.57
CA THR A 19 -23.59 5.65 -3.70
C THR A 19 -23.72 4.31 -4.44
N GLY A 20 -23.34 4.26 -5.73
CA GLY A 20 -23.41 3.07 -6.57
C GLY A 20 -22.04 2.41 -6.75
N VAL A 21 -22.03 1.08 -6.95
CA VAL A 21 -20.84 0.37 -7.41
C VAL A 21 -20.41 1.00 -8.75
N PRO A 22 -19.16 1.49 -8.89
CA PRO A 22 -18.69 2.04 -10.15
C PRO A 22 -18.83 1.01 -11.26
N ALA A 23 -19.39 1.41 -12.41
CA ALA A 23 -19.43 0.54 -13.57
C ALA A 23 -18.01 0.39 -14.13
N PHE A 24 -17.50 -0.84 -14.17
CA PHE A 24 -16.21 -1.15 -14.78
C PHE A 24 -16.40 -1.51 -16.24
N THR A 25 -15.42 -1.14 -17.08
CA THR A 25 -15.31 -1.77 -18.40
C THR A 25 -14.83 -3.20 -18.26
N LYS A 26 -15.08 -4.03 -19.27
CA LYS A 26 -14.60 -5.42 -19.31
C LYS A 26 -13.08 -5.50 -19.12
N GLU A 27 -12.34 -4.55 -19.67
CA GLU A 27 -10.89 -4.47 -19.53
C GLU A 27 -10.47 -4.20 -18.08
N GLN A 28 -11.18 -3.31 -17.39
CA GLN A 28 -10.95 -3.02 -15.98
C GLN A 28 -11.27 -4.23 -15.09
N GLU A 29 -12.36 -4.94 -15.36
CA GLU A 29 -12.72 -6.16 -14.63
C GLU A 29 -11.66 -7.26 -14.80
N LEU A 30 -11.22 -7.50 -16.04
CA LEU A 30 -10.19 -8.49 -16.34
C LEU A 30 -8.84 -8.12 -15.72
N LEU A 31 -8.48 -6.84 -15.74
CA LEU A 31 -7.28 -6.34 -15.07
C LEU A 31 -7.37 -6.60 -13.56
N ALA A 32 -8.45 -6.15 -12.91
CA ALA A 32 -8.64 -6.34 -11.47
C ALA A 32 -8.58 -7.81 -11.08
N TYR A 33 -9.27 -8.68 -11.84
CA TYR A 33 -9.24 -10.12 -11.61
C TYR A 33 -7.84 -10.71 -11.75
N ARG A 34 -7.09 -10.32 -12.78
CA ARG A 34 -5.72 -10.80 -13.01
C ARG A 34 -4.78 -10.38 -11.88
N GLU A 35 -4.85 -9.13 -11.44
CA GLU A 35 -4.01 -8.62 -10.36
C GLU A 35 -4.36 -9.27 -9.02
N MET A 36 -5.65 -9.45 -8.71
CA MET A 36 -6.07 -10.18 -7.50
C MET A 36 -5.60 -11.64 -7.53
N LEU A 37 -5.68 -12.32 -8.67
CA LEU A 37 -5.17 -13.68 -8.81
C LEU A 37 -3.65 -13.74 -8.68
N LEU A 38 -2.92 -12.77 -9.22
CA LEU A 38 -1.47 -12.69 -9.06
C LEU A 38 -1.10 -12.62 -7.57
N ILE A 39 -1.75 -11.72 -6.82
CA ILE A 39 -1.54 -11.60 -5.38
C ILE A 39 -1.87 -12.94 -4.70
N ARG A 40 -3.05 -13.52 -4.95
CA ARG A 40 -3.44 -14.81 -4.35
C ARG A 40 -2.40 -15.90 -4.58
N ARG A 41 -1.94 -16.07 -5.82
CA ARG A 41 -0.95 -17.12 -6.17
C ARG A 41 0.41 -16.85 -5.57
N PHE A 42 0.83 -15.58 -5.53
CA PHE A 42 2.07 -15.19 -4.86
C PHE A 42 2.03 -15.54 -3.37
N GLU A 43 0.94 -15.17 -2.70
CA GLU A 43 0.73 -15.39 -1.27
C GLU A 43 0.64 -16.87 -0.90
N GLU A 44 -0.07 -17.69 -1.70
CA GLU A 44 -0.10 -19.15 -1.54
C GLU A 44 1.31 -19.74 -1.62
N LYS A 45 2.14 -19.25 -2.56
CA LYS A 45 3.51 -19.70 -2.70
C LYS A 45 4.39 -19.24 -1.54
N ALA A 46 4.23 -18.00 -1.08
CA ALA A 46 4.91 -17.47 0.10
C ALA A 46 4.56 -18.30 1.35
N GLY A 47 3.28 -18.64 1.55
CA GLY A 47 2.82 -19.52 2.61
C GLY A 47 3.45 -20.91 2.54
N GLN A 48 3.52 -21.52 1.35
CA GLN A 48 4.20 -22.80 1.16
C GLN A 48 5.69 -22.72 1.53
N MET A 49 6.40 -21.70 1.05
CA MET A 49 7.83 -21.53 1.32
C MET A 49 8.12 -21.24 2.79
N TYR A 50 7.22 -20.52 3.45
CA TYR A 50 7.28 -20.31 4.90
C TYR A 50 7.13 -21.63 5.66
N GLY A 51 6.15 -22.47 5.29
CA GLY A 51 5.98 -23.80 5.87
C GLY A 51 7.19 -24.74 5.64
N MET A 52 7.97 -24.49 4.59
CA MET A 52 9.23 -25.19 4.32
C MET A 52 10.43 -24.60 5.10
N GLY A 53 10.25 -23.54 5.88
CA GLY A 53 11.32 -22.85 6.60
C GLY A 53 12.26 -22.01 5.72
N LEU A 54 11.85 -21.67 4.49
CA LEU A 54 12.68 -20.90 3.54
C LEU A 54 12.51 -19.38 3.69
N ILE A 55 11.53 -18.93 4.48
CA ILE A 55 11.30 -17.52 4.81
C ILE A 55 11.56 -17.37 6.31
N GLY A 56 12.50 -16.49 6.66
CA GLY A 56 12.87 -16.22 8.05
C GLY A 56 11.90 -15.27 8.74
N GLY A 57 11.78 -15.40 10.06
CA GLY A 57 10.90 -14.55 10.88
C GLY A 57 9.41 -14.93 10.77
N PHE A 58 8.53 -13.94 10.78
CA PHE A 58 7.09 -14.13 10.64
C PHE A 58 6.64 -13.77 9.22
N CYS A 59 5.87 -14.66 8.59
CA CYS A 59 5.30 -14.43 7.26
C CYS A 59 3.83 -14.03 7.38
N HIS A 60 3.50 -12.80 6.98
CA HIS A 60 2.18 -12.22 7.13
C HIS A 60 1.45 -12.13 5.79
N LEU A 61 0.59 -13.10 5.53
CA LEU A 61 -0.08 -13.20 4.24
C LEU A 61 -1.22 -12.18 4.08
N TYR A 62 -1.42 -11.69 2.85
CA TYR A 62 -2.51 -10.79 2.46
C TYR A 62 -3.74 -11.51 1.87
N ILE A 63 -3.79 -12.83 2.02
CA ILE A 63 -4.87 -13.70 1.53
C ILE A 63 -6.24 -13.21 2.02
N GLY A 64 -7.16 -12.99 1.08
CA GLY A 64 -8.55 -12.62 1.34
C GLY A 64 -8.82 -11.11 1.30
N GLN A 65 -7.78 -10.29 1.11
CA GLN A 65 -7.87 -8.83 1.10
C GLN A 65 -7.46 -8.23 -0.26
N GLU A 66 -7.27 -9.06 -1.29
CA GLU A 66 -6.73 -8.66 -2.59
C GLU A 66 -7.58 -7.57 -3.25
N ALA A 67 -8.90 -7.69 -3.16
CA ALA A 67 -9.83 -6.71 -3.72
C ALA A 67 -9.66 -5.31 -3.11
N VAL A 68 -9.28 -5.23 -1.82
CA VAL A 68 -9.11 -3.95 -1.12
C VAL A 68 -7.98 -3.15 -1.78
N VAL A 69 -6.81 -3.76 -1.95
CA VAL A 69 -5.65 -3.04 -2.47
C VAL A 69 -5.76 -2.76 -3.96
N ILE A 70 -6.31 -3.70 -4.74
CA ILE A 70 -6.52 -3.49 -6.19
C ILE A 70 -7.57 -2.41 -6.44
N GLY A 71 -8.68 -2.44 -5.71
CA GLY A 71 -9.71 -1.40 -5.82
C GLY A 71 -9.17 -0.01 -5.50
N MET A 72 -8.38 0.11 -4.43
CA MET A 72 -7.73 1.37 -4.08
C MET A 72 -6.72 1.81 -5.14
N GLN A 73 -5.87 0.91 -5.64
CA GLN A 73 -4.89 1.25 -6.68
C GLN A 73 -5.54 1.71 -7.99
N MET A 74 -6.71 1.17 -8.34
CA MET A 74 -7.48 1.62 -9.51
C MET A 74 -8.03 3.05 -9.36
N ALA A 75 -8.22 3.53 -8.12
CA ALA A 75 -8.69 4.88 -7.84
C ALA A 75 -7.55 5.90 -7.63
N MET A 76 -6.32 5.42 -7.43
CA MET A 76 -5.15 6.26 -7.19
C MET A 76 -4.58 6.82 -8.49
N LYS A 77 -3.93 7.98 -8.40
CA LYS A 77 -3.19 8.58 -9.51
C LYS A 77 -1.68 8.45 -9.30
N LYS A 78 -0.93 8.68 -10.38
CA LYS A 78 0.53 8.73 -10.31
C LYS A 78 0.98 9.79 -9.30
N GLY A 79 1.86 9.39 -8.40
CA GLY A 79 2.41 10.26 -7.36
C GLY A 79 1.69 10.18 -6.02
N ASP A 80 0.53 9.52 -5.95
CA ASP A 80 -0.06 9.13 -4.67
C ASP A 80 0.79 8.06 -3.99
N GLN A 81 0.71 8.00 -2.67
CA GLN A 81 1.64 7.24 -1.83
C GLN A 81 0.89 6.21 -1.01
N VAL A 82 1.44 5.01 -0.90
CA VAL A 82 0.87 3.91 -0.10
C VAL A 82 1.75 3.64 1.11
N ILE A 83 1.15 3.50 2.29
CA ILE A 83 1.81 3.04 3.50
C ILE A 83 0.89 2.08 4.26
N THR A 84 1.42 0.96 4.76
CA THR A 84 0.60 -0.11 5.34
C THR A 84 1.29 -0.78 6.54
N GLY A 85 0.57 -1.69 7.20
CA GLY A 85 1.12 -2.55 8.25
C GLY A 85 1.89 -3.74 7.68
N TYR A 86 2.15 -4.74 8.52
CA TYR A 86 2.97 -5.90 8.21
C TYR A 86 2.39 -6.90 7.18
N ARG A 87 1.16 -6.72 6.68
CA ARG A 87 0.58 -7.55 5.60
C ARG A 87 0.76 -6.86 4.25
N ASP A 88 2.00 -6.70 3.81
CA ASP A 88 2.36 -5.74 2.76
C ASP A 88 2.64 -6.36 1.38
N HIS A 89 2.80 -7.68 1.23
CA HIS A 89 3.27 -8.25 -0.04
C HIS A 89 2.29 -7.99 -1.19
N GLY A 90 0.98 -8.15 -0.94
CA GLY A 90 -0.06 -7.78 -1.89
C GLY A 90 -0.02 -6.31 -2.29
N HIS A 91 0.30 -5.39 -1.37
CA HIS A 91 0.44 -3.96 -1.67
C HIS A 91 1.64 -3.66 -2.56
N MET A 92 2.75 -4.37 -2.37
CA MET A 92 3.92 -4.21 -3.21
C MET A 92 3.64 -4.62 -4.66
N LEU A 93 2.99 -5.77 -4.85
CA LEU A 93 2.60 -6.22 -6.18
C LEU A 93 1.64 -5.21 -6.83
N ALA A 94 0.63 -4.76 -6.07
CA ALA A 94 -0.35 -3.79 -6.55
C ALA A 94 0.25 -2.40 -6.88
N THR A 95 1.37 -2.02 -6.26
CA THR A 95 2.12 -0.78 -6.57
C THR A 95 3.13 -0.94 -7.72
N GLY A 96 3.14 -2.10 -8.39
CA GLY A 96 3.95 -2.37 -9.57
C GLY A 96 5.34 -2.96 -9.27
N MET A 97 5.59 -3.36 -8.03
CA MET A 97 6.81 -4.09 -7.67
C MET A 97 6.72 -5.51 -8.25
N GLN A 98 7.85 -6.03 -8.72
CA GLN A 98 7.93 -7.32 -9.40
C GLN A 98 7.90 -8.46 -8.38
N ALA A 99 7.08 -9.48 -8.64
CA ALA A 99 6.96 -10.66 -7.79
C ALA A 99 8.31 -11.33 -7.48
N ASN A 100 9.23 -11.38 -8.44
CA ASN A 100 10.56 -11.94 -8.23
C ASN A 100 11.35 -11.15 -7.17
N GLY A 101 11.26 -9.82 -7.16
CA GLY A 101 11.91 -8.97 -6.18
C GLY A 101 11.29 -9.12 -4.79
N VAL A 102 9.95 -9.19 -4.71
CA VAL A 102 9.25 -9.42 -3.43
C VAL A 102 9.62 -10.78 -2.86
N MET A 103 9.60 -11.83 -3.68
CA MET A 103 9.99 -13.18 -3.25
C MET A 103 11.47 -13.26 -2.86
N ALA A 104 12.35 -12.54 -3.56
CA ALA A 104 13.76 -12.44 -3.19
C ALA A 104 13.91 -11.82 -1.79
N GLU A 105 13.15 -10.77 -1.47
CA GLU A 105 13.16 -10.15 -0.14
C GLU A 105 12.64 -11.11 0.94
N LEU A 106 11.49 -11.78 0.70
CA LEU A 106 10.93 -12.77 1.63
C LEU A 106 11.92 -13.89 1.98
N THR A 107 12.73 -14.29 1.01
CA THR A 107 13.70 -15.39 1.15
C THR A 107 15.10 -14.92 1.55
N GLY A 108 15.25 -13.66 1.98
CA GLY A 108 16.52 -13.11 2.47
C GLY A 108 17.61 -12.98 1.40
N ARG A 109 17.24 -12.86 0.13
CA ARG A 109 18.19 -12.79 -0.99
C ARG A 109 18.57 -11.35 -1.31
N ARG A 110 19.84 -11.14 -1.72
CA ARG A 110 20.40 -9.82 -2.08
C ARG A 110 19.60 -9.05 -3.15
N GLY A 111 18.90 -9.77 -4.04
CA GLY A 111 18.06 -9.19 -5.09
C GLY A 111 16.71 -8.66 -4.60
N GLY A 112 16.39 -8.79 -3.31
CA GLY A 112 15.21 -8.18 -2.71
C GLY A 112 15.31 -6.66 -2.62
N TYR A 113 14.16 -6.01 -2.45
CA TYR A 113 14.01 -4.55 -2.43
C TYR A 113 14.74 -3.86 -1.26
N SER A 114 15.03 -4.59 -0.19
CA SER A 114 15.85 -4.17 0.94
C SER A 114 17.08 -5.07 1.11
N HIS A 115 17.54 -5.65 0.00
CA HIS A 115 18.69 -6.57 -0.07
C HIS A 115 18.55 -7.81 0.83
N GLY A 116 17.32 -8.28 1.05
CA GLY A 116 17.03 -9.46 1.87
C GLY A 116 17.08 -9.20 3.38
N LYS A 117 17.12 -7.94 3.81
CA LYS A 117 17.20 -7.55 5.22
C LYS A 117 15.85 -7.16 5.83
N GLY A 118 14.91 -6.73 5.00
CA GLY A 118 13.58 -6.31 5.41
C GLY A 118 12.65 -7.49 5.69
N GLY A 119 12.87 -8.60 4.99
CA GLY A 119 12.06 -9.81 5.14
C GLY A 119 10.57 -9.52 4.90
N SER A 120 9.69 -10.25 5.57
CA SER A 120 8.25 -10.22 5.30
C SER A 120 7.50 -8.98 5.77
N MET A 121 8.11 -8.10 6.58
CA MET A 121 7.38 -6.98 7.19
C MET A 121 7.96 -5.61 6.88
N HIS A 122 9.19 -5.51 6.36
CA HIS A 122 9.89 -4.24 6.21
C HIS A 122 10.36 -4.03 4.79
N MET A 123 9.42 -3.95 3.86
CA MET A 123 9.72 -3.66 2.45
C MET A 123 9.37 -2.22 2.10
N PHE A 124 10.02 -1.64 1.09
CA PHE A 124 9.89 -0.21 0.75
C PHE A 124 10.33 0.05 -0.71
N SER A 125 9.72 1.03 -1.37
CA SER A 125 10.14 1.53 -2.68
C SER A 125 9.78 3.00 -2.89
N ILE A 126 10.79 3.87 -2.97
CA ILE A 126 10.61 5.29 -3.35
C ILE A 126 10.08 5.40 -4.77
N GLU A 127 10.62 4.59 -5.68
CA GLU A 127 10.27 4.63 -7.10
C GLU A 127 8.77 4.35 -7.31
N ASN A 128 8.22 3.40 -6.56
CA ASN A 128 6.81 3.02 -6.62
C ASN A 128 5.92 3.80 -5.63
N GLN A 129 6.46 4.79 -4.92
CA GLN A 129 5.75 5.53 -3.85
C GLN A 129 5.14 4.61 -2.77
N PHE A 130 5.83 3.52 -2.47
CA PHE A 130 5.45 2.55 -1.46
C PHE A 130 6.32 2.71 -0.22
N PHE A 131 5.74 3.25 0.86
CA PHE A 131 6.44 3.63 2.08
C PHE A 131 6.49 2.53 3.14
N GLY A 132 5.96 1.36 2.80
CA GLY A 132 6.34 0.10 3.40
C GLY A 132 5.31 -0.58 4.28
N GLY A 133 5.71 -1.78 4.72
CA GLY A 133 5.09 -2.49 5.82
C GLY A 133 5.73 -2.08 7.15
N HIS A 134 4.88 -1.89 8.15
CA HIS A 134 5.31 -1.60 9.52
C HIS A 134 4.96 -2.76 10.44
N GLY A 135 6.00 -3.35 11.05
CA GLY A 135 5.85 -4.40 12.08
C GLY A 135 5.29 -3.89 13.41
N ILE A 136 5.39 -2.58 13.67
CA ILE A 136 4.76 -1.95 14.83
C ILE A 136 3.33 -1.56 14.46
N VAL A 137 2.36 -2.20 15.11
CA VAL A 137 0.93 -1.98 14.88
C VAL A 137 0.59 -0.50 15.08
N GLY A 138 -0.03 0.12 14.07
CA GLY A 138 -0.48 1.51 14.09
C GLY A 138 0.60 2.55 13.75
N ALA A 139 1.89 2.19 13.71
CA ALA A 139 2.98 3.14 13.45
C ALA A 139 2.87 3.83 12.07
N GLN A 140 2.32 3.13 11.08
CA GLN A 140 2.09 3.67 9.74
C GLN A 140 1.12 4.85 9.71
N VAL A 141 0.23 5.00 10.71
CA VAL A 141 -0.80 6.04 10.72
C VAL A 141 -0.19 7.43 10.86
N SER A 142 0.68 7.61 11.86
CA SER A 142 1.39 8.87 12.05
C SER A 142 2.34 9.17 10.90
N LEU A 143 2.99 8.15 10.35
CA LEU A 143 3.93 8.31 9.22
C LEU A 143 3.20 8.72 7.93
N GLY A 144 2.07 8.07 7.64
CA GLY A 144 1.21 8.42 6.52
C GLY A 144 0.61 9.82 6.63
N THR A 145 0.27 10.25 7.85
CA THR A 145 -0.15 11.64 8.11
C THR A 145 0.98 12.63 7.78
N GLY A 146 2.23 12.28 8.10
CA GLY A 146 3.40 13.06 7.71
C GLY A 146 3.60 13.15 6.19
N LEU A 147 3.36 12.05 5.46
CA LEU A 147 3.38 12.04 3.99
C LEU A 147 2.30 12.96 3.41
N ALA A 148 1.07 12.86 3.91
CA ALA A 148 -0.03 13.73 3.51
C ALA A 148 0.27 15.21 3.79
N PHE A 149 0.83 15.52 4.96
CA PHE A 149 1.27 16.87 5.29
C PHE A 149 2.35 17.38 4.33
N ALA A 150 3.32 16.53 3.97
CA ALA A 150 4.37 16.88 3.04
C ALA A 150 3.83 17.16 1.62
N ASN A 151 2.81 16.43 1.18
CA ASN A 151 2.12 16.69 -0.09
C ASN A 151 1.37 18.02 -0.07
N HIS A 152 0.66 18.30 1.03
CA HIS A 152 -0.03 19.58 1.22
C HIS A 152 0.97 20.75 1.25
N TYR A 153 2.06 20.62 2.01
CA TYR A 153 3.08 21.66 2.14
C TYR A 153 3.77 22.00 0.82
N ARG A 154 3.91 21.01 -0.08
CA ARG A 154 4.51 21.17 -1.41
C ARG A 154 3.51 21.55 -2.50
N ASP A 155 2.21 21.61 -2.18
CA ASP A 155 1.12 21.88 -3.12
C ASP A 155 1.17 21.00 -4.39
N ASN A 156 1.53 19.72 -4.22
CA ASN A 156 1.69 18.79 -5.35
C ASN A 156 0.39 18.03 -5.70
N GLY A 157 -0.65 18.17 -4.87
CA GLY A 157 -1.94 17.52 -5.05
C GLY A 157 -1.95 16.00 -4.87
N SER A 158 -0.85 15.35 -4.46
CA SER A 158 -0.81 13.91 -4.15
C SER A 158 -1.49 13.60 -2.81
N VAL A 159 -2.02 12.39 -2.66
CA VAL A 159 -2.54 11.88 -1.38
C VAL A 159 -1.67 10.77 -0.80
N SER A 160 -1.77 10.56 0.51
CA SER A 160 -1.22 9.38 1.18
C SER A 160 -2.37 8.47 1.60
N VAL A 161 -2.36 7.24 1.08
CA VAL A 161 -3.29 6.18 1.43
C VAL A 161 -2.66 5.32 2.51
N VAL A 162 -3.26 5.38 3.70
CA VAL A 162 -2.79 4.70 4.90
C VAL A 162 -3.70 3.52 5.19
N TYR A 163 -3.13 2.32 5.18
CA TYR A 163 -3.85 1.09 5.51
C TYR A 163 -3.54 0.65 6.94
N PHE A 164 -4.57 0.30 7.68
CA PHE A 164 -4.46 -0.27 9.01
C PHE A 164 -5.63 -1.21 9.27
N GLY A 165 -5.39 -2.24 10.08
CA GLY A 165 -6.43 -3.17 10.49
C GLY A 165 -7.31 -2.57 11.58
N ASP A 166 -8.46 -3.19 11.80
CA ASP A 166 -9.40 -2.89 12.88
C ASP A 166 -8.73 -2.95 14.27
N GLY A 167 -7.87 -3.94 14.51
CA GLY A 167 -7.12 -4.03 15.77
C GLY A 167 -6.06 -2.94 15.99
N ALA A 168 -5.78 -2.10 14.99
CA ALA A 168 -4.85 -0.97 15.07
C ALA A 168 -5.54 0.39 15.24
N ALA A 169 -6.87 0.44 15.11
CA ALA A 169 -7.71 1.63 15.22
C ALA A 169 -7.92 2.06 16.68
#